data_AF-A0A496C1J6-F1
#
_entry.id   AF-A0A496C1J6-F1
#
_cell.length_a   1.000
_cell.length_b   1.000
_cell.length_c   1.000
_cell.angle_alpha   90.00
_cell.angle_beta   90.00
_cell.angle_gamma   90.00
#
_symmetry.space_group_name_H-M   'P 1'
#
loop_
_entity.id
_entity.type
_entity.pdbx_description
1 polymer ?
#
loop_
_entity_poly.entity_id
_entity_poly.type
_entity_poly.pdbx_seq_one_letter_code
_entity_poly.pdbx_strand_id
1 'polypeptide(L)' 'MIYREVLAKRLERKRLQLAELERQINSEGVSSSVDKRKYIELKAIVNELENCLDMADSMFKFSKEEKGE' A
#
# COMPACT_ATOMS: atom_id res chain seq x y z
N MET A 1 -10.70 6.77 12.80
CA MET A 1 -9.48 7.57 13.10
C MET A 1 -9.01 8.24 11.82
N ILE A 2 -8.87 9.56 11.80
CA ILE A 2 -8.46 10.33 10.61
C ILE A 2 -7.20 9.76 9.96
N TYR A 3 -6.22 9.31 10.76
CA TYR A 3 -4.98 8.71 10.28
C TYR A 3 -5.19 7.43 9.45
N ARG A 4 -6.11 6.55 9.86
CA ARG A 4 -6.42 5.31 9.14
C ARG A 4 -7.00 5.60 7.76
N GLU A 5 -7.94 6.55 7.67
CA GLU A 5 -8.55 6.93 6.40
C GLU A 5 -7.56 7.58 5.44
N VAL A 6 -6.65 8.40 5.96
CA VAL A 6 -5.58 9.02 5.15
C VAL A 6 -4.63 7.95 4.60
N LEU A 7 -4.22 6.98 5.43
CA LEU A 7 -3.37 5.86 5.01
C LEU A 7 -4.09 4.98 3.98
N ALA A 8 -5.36 4.66 4.19
CA ALA A 8 -6.17 3.88 3.23
C ALA A 8 -6.29 4.59 1.88
N LYS A 9 -6.59 5.89 1.87
CA LYS A 9 -6.61 6.70 0.62
C LYS A 9 -5.25 6.75 -0.06
N ARG A 10 -4.15 6.78 0.71
CA ARG A 10 -2.78 6.76 0.17
C ARG A 10 -2.45 5.40 -0.44
N LEU A 11 -2.81 4.31 0.23
CA LEU A 11 -2.64 2.94 -0.25
C LEU A 11 -3.37 2.75 -1.58
N GLU A 12 -4.63 3.18 -1.67
CA GLU A 12 -5.42 3.06 -2.90
C GLU A 12 -4.75 3.75 -4.10
N ARG A 13 -4.28 4.99 -3.93
CA ARG A 13 -3.54 5.69 -4.99
C ARG A 13 -2.27 4.94 -5.40
N LYS A 14 -1.56 4.32 -4.45
CA LYS A 14 -0.33 3.57 -4.72
C LYS A 14 -0.60 2.26 -5.45
N ARG A 15 -1.69 1.56 -5.12
CA ARG A 15 -2.16 0.37 -5.86
C ARG A 15 -2.53 0.71 -7.31
N LEU A 16 -3.22 1.82 -7.54
CA LEU A 16 -3.54 2.28 -8.89
C LEU A 16 -2.28 2.60 -9.71
N GLN A 17 -1.30 3.29 -9.11
CA GLN A 17 0.00 3.56 -9.74
C GLN A 17 0.75 2.25 -10.05
N LEU A 18 0.68 1.27 -9.15
CA LEU A 18 1.35 -0.01 -9.31
C LEU A 18 0.74 -0.81 -10.46
N ALA A 19 -0.59 -0.89 -10.52
CA ALA A 19 -1.30 -1.59 -11.58
C ALA A 19 -1.06 -0.95 -12.95
N GLU A 20 -0.99 0.39 -13.03
CA GLU A 20 -0.64 1.07 -14.27
C GLU A 20 0.80 0.76 -14.71
N LEU A 21 1.76 0.83 -13.78
CA LEU A 21 3.16 0.51 -14.10
C LEU A 21 3.33 -0.98 -14.49
N GLU A 22 2.60 -1.87 -13.83
CA GLU A 22 2.56 -3.30 -14.18
C GLU A 22 2.00 -3.53 -15.58
N ARG A 23 0.91 -2.83 -15.94
CA ARG A 23 0.38 -2.85 -17.31
C ARG A 23 1.42 -2.39 -18.31
N GLN A 24 2.09 -1.26 -18.05
CA GLN A 24 3.13 -0.71 -18.95
C GLN A 24 4.32 -1.65 -19.11
N ILE A 25 4.74 -2.32 -18.05
CA ILE A 25 5.83 -3.31 -18.10
C ILE A 25 5.43 -4.54 -18.91
N ASN A 26 4.15 -4.93 -18.86
CA ASN A 26 3.62 -6.14 -19.50
C ASN A 26 3.07 -5.91 -20.91
N SER A 27 2.72 -4.67 -21.28
CA SER A 27 2.28 -4.30 -22.62
C SER A 27 3.49 -4.10 -23.54
N GLU A 28 3.71 -5.09 -24.41
CA GLU A 28 4.67 -5.16 -25.52
C GLU A 28 5.68 -4.00 -25.64
N GLY A 29 6.82 -4.18 -24.98
CA GLY A 29 8.00 -3.34 -25.07
C GLY A 29 9.08 -3.83 -24.09
N VAL A 30 10.36 -3.61 -24.41
CA VAL A 30 11.44 -3.90 -23.44
C VAL A 30 11.33 -2.88 -22.30
N SER A 31 10.72 -3.28 -21.18
CA SER A 31 10.68 -2.46 -19.97
C SER A 31 12.09 -2.10 -19.53
N SER A 32 12.31 -0.81 -19.25
CA SER A 32 13.63 -0.35 -18.85
C SER A 32 13.99 -0.88 -17.47
N SER A 33 15.30 -0.94 -17.16
CA SER A 33 15.76 -1.23 -15.79
C SER A 33 15.22 -0.24 -14.77
N VAL A 34 14.96 1.01 -15.19
CA VAL A 34 14.35 2.06 -14.38
C VAL A 34 12.90 1.73 -14.04
N ASP A 35 12.12 1.24 -15.00
CA ASP A 35 10.70 0.88 -14.78
C ASP A 35 10.58 -0.30 -13.82
N LYS A 36 11.45 -1.31 -13.98
CA LYS A 36 11.53 -2.46 -13.07
C LYS A 36 11.89 -2.02 -11.65
N ARG A 37 12.85 -1.10 -11.48
CA ARG A 37 13.21 -0.56 -10.16
C ARG A 37 12.04 0.19 -9.53
N LYS A 38 11.39 1.10 -10.29
CA LYS A 38 10.21 1.84 -9.82
C LYS A 38 9.08 0.89 -9.40
N TYR A 39 8.87 -0.20 -10.13
CA TYR A 39 7.86 -1.20 -9.80
C TYR A 39 8.17 -1.90 -8.47
N ILE A 40 9.42 -2.32 -8.25
CA ILE A 40 9.84 -2.94 -6.99
C ILE A 40 9.69 -1.98 -5.81
N GLU A 41 10.15 -0.74 -5.95
CA GLU A 41 10.03 0.30 -4.92
C GLU A 41 8.56 0.60 -4.59
N LEU A 42 7.71 0.66 -5.62
CA LEU A 42 6.29 0.92 -5.46
C LEU A 42 5.56 -0.25 -4.78
N LYS A 43 5.91 -1.50 -5.09
CA LYS A 43 5.44 -2.68 -4.35
C LYS A 43 5.81 -2.62 -2.88
N ALA A 44 7.06 -2.26 -2.57
CA ALA A 44 7.52 -2.14 -1.19
C ALA A 44 6.69 -1.09 -0.41
N ILE A 45 6.40 0.06 -1.04
CA ILE A 45 5.55 1.11 -0.43
C ILE A 45 4.12 0.62 -0.20
N VAL A 46 3.54 -0.14 -1.13
CA VAL A 46 2.19 -0.72 -0.97
C VAL A 46 2.17 -1.67 0.23
N ASN A 47 3.13 -2.60 0.32
CA ASN A 47 3.23 -3.54 1.44
C ASN A 47 3.41 -2.82 2.79
N GLU A 48 4.26 -1.79 2.85
CA GLU A 48 4.47 -1.01 4.08
C GLU A 48 3.17 -0.34 4.55
N LEU A 49 2.39 0.21 3.61
CA LEU A 49 1.11 0.86 3.92
C LEU A 49 0.04 -0.13 4.38
N GLU A 50 0.02 -1.33 3.81
CA GLU A 50 -0.85 -2.44 4.24
C GLU A 50 -0.50 -2.86 5.68
N ASN A 51 0.78 -3.11 5.95
CA ASN A 51 1.26 -3.44 7.30
C ASN A 51 0.92 -2.34 8.33
N CYS A 52 1.05 -1.06 7.96
CA CYS A 52 0.69 0.06 8.82
C CYS A 52 -0.80 0.07 9.18
N LEU A 53 -1.66 -0.26 8.22
CA LEU A 53 -3.10 -0.34 8.44
C LEU A 53 -3.46 -1.55 9.31
N ASP A 54 -2.83 -2.71 9.08
CA ASP A 54 -3.05 -3.91 9.88
C ASP A 54 -2.62 -3.73 11.34
N MET A 55 -1.48 -3.06 11.55
CA MET A 55 -1.02 -2.67 12.90
C MET A 55 -2.01 -1.69 13.56
N ALA A 56 -2.48 -0.67 12.82
CA ALA A 56 -3.45 0.27 13.34
C ALA A 56 -4.77 -0.40 13.75
N ASP A 57 -5.24 -1.36 12.95
CA ASP A 57 -6.45 -2.13 13.22
C ASP A 57 -6.26 -3.07 14.42
N SER A 58 -5.09 -3.70 14.55
CA SER A 58 -4.76 -4.54 15.70
C SER A 58 -4.68 -3.75 17.00
N MET A 59 -4.01 -2.59 16.99
CA MET A 59 -3.93 -1.70 18.16
C MET A 59 -5.29 -1.14 18.55
N PHE A 60 -6.15 -0.86 17.58
CA PHE A 60 -7.51 -0.37 17.86
C PHE A 60 -8.39 -1.45 18.49
N LYS A 61 -8.30 -2.71 18.02
CA LYS A 61 -8.98 -3.85 18.64
C LYS A 61 -8.51 -4.06 20.08
N PHE A 62 -7.20 -4.09 20.30
CA PHE A 62 -6.63 -4.25 21.64
C PHE A 62 -7.07 -3.12 22.59
N SER A 63 -7.08 -1.87 22.12
CA SER A 63 -7.56 -0.74 22.92
C SER A 63 -9.04 -0.80 23.28
N LYS A 64 -9.89 -1.49 22.50
CA LYS A 64 -11.30 -1.70 22.84
C LYS A 64 -11.46 -2.81 23.88
N GLU A 65 -10.74 -3.91 23.69
CA GLU A 65 -10.70 -5.04 24.62
C GLU A 65 -10.19 -4.62 26.01
N GLU A 66 -9.15 -3.78 26.10
CA GLU A 66 -8.66 -3.24 27.38
C GLU A 66 -9.68 -2.33 28.08
N LYS A 67 -10.56 -1.67 27.33
CA LYS A 67 -11.59 -0.77 27.88
C LYS A 67 -12.90 -1.48 28.23
N GLY A 68 -13.03 -2.77 27.91
CA GLY A 68 -14.26 -3.54 28.11
C GLY A 68 -15.44 -3.05 27.27
N GLU A 69 -15.16 -2.36 26.15
CA GLU A 69 -16.16 -1.85 25.18
C GLU A 69 -16.44 -2.82 24.03
#